data_AF-A0A2S9FJ40-F1
#
_entry.id   AF-A0A2S9FJ40-F1
#
_cell.length_a   1.000
_cell.length_b   1.000
_cell.length_c   1.000
_cell.angle_alpha   90.00
_cell.angle_beta   90.00
_cell.angle_gamma   90.00
#
_symmetry.space_group_name_H-M   'P 1'
#
loop_
_entity.id
_entity.type
_entity.pdbx_description
1 polymer ?
#
loop_
_entity_poly.entity_id
_entity_poly.type
_entity_poly.pdbx_seq_one_letter_code
_entity_poly.pdbx_strand_id
1 'polypeptide(L)'
;ALGLIFVMLAVPSVQVQAFLSPAMLVLVLVMVIDGFILGRKVNRLADQKFPDNTETGWKLGFYAASRASQLRRMRAPKPQVERGAPVA
;
A
#
# COMPACT_ATOMS: atom_id res chain seq x y z
N ALA A 1 -1.84 6.44 -8.74
CA ALA A 1 -1.74 7.87 -8.40
C ALA A 1 -0.72 8.55 -9.31
N LEU A 2 0.54 8.11 -9.29
CA LEU A 2 1.60 8.70 -10.12
C LEU A 2 1.24 8.75 -11.63
N GLY A 3 0.67 7.67 -12.19
CA GLY A 3 0.22 7.68 -13.59
C GLY A 3 -0.87 8.72 -13.90
N LEU A 4 -1.85 8.90 -13.00
CA LEU A 4 -2.90 9.91 -13.17
C LEU A 4 -2.33 11.34 -13.08
N ILE A 5 -1.33 11.56 -12.21
CA ILE A 5 -0.62 12.83 -12.11
C ILE A 5 0.16 13.12 -13.40
N PHE A 6 0.84 12.13 -13.98
CA PHE A 6 1.52 12.30 -15.27
C PHE A 6 0.55 12.68 -16.39
N VAL A 7 -0.64 12.05 -16.45
CA VAL A 7 -1.68 12.40 -17.44
C VAL A 7 -2.16 13.83 -17.24
N MET A 8 -2.38 14.26 -15.98
CA MET A 8 -2.79 15.63 -15.65
C MET A 8 -1.79 16.68 -16.14
N LEU A 9 -0.49 16.40 -15.98
CA LEU A 9 0.59 17.33 -16.38
C LEU A 9 0.84 17.31 -17.89
N ALA A 10 0.70 16.16 -18.55
CA ALA A 10 1.00 15.99 -19.96
C ALA A 10 -0.16 16.40 -20.88
N VAL A 11 -1.41 16.38 -20.40
CA VAL A 11 -2.60 16.65 -21.22
C VAL A 11 -3.39 17.82 -20.61
N PRO A 12 -3.17 19.07 -21.06
CA PRO A 12 -3.86 20.25 -20.55
C PRO A 12 -5.25 20.43 -21.17
N SER A 13 -6.07 19.37 -21.20
CA SER A 13 -7.47 19.44 -21.63
C SER A 13 -8.40 19.57 -20.42
N VAL A 14 -9.30 20.55 -20.45
CA VAL A 14 -10.31 20.77 -19.41
C VAL A 14 -11.24 19.57 -19.25
N GLN A 15 -11.61 18.91 -20.36
CA GLN A 15 -12.45 17.70 -20.30
C GLN A 15 -11.70 16.55 -19.62
N VAL A 16 -10.42 16.38 -19.92
CA VAL A 16 -9.58 15.34 -19.29
C VAL A 16 -9.42 15.61 -17.79
N GLN A 17 -9.15 16.86 -17.41
CA GLN A 17 -9.03 17.25 -16.01
C GLN A 17 -10.33 17.04 -15.22
N ALA A 18 -11.50 17.26 -15.84
CA ALA A 18 -12.79 17.02 -15.21
C ALA A 18 -13.00 15.54 -14.81
N PHE A 19 -12.47 14.59 -15.58
CA PHE A 19 -12.54 13.16 -15.24
C PHE A 19 -11.42 12.70 -14.30
N LEU A 20 -10.27 13.36 -14.29
CA LEU A 20 -9.14 13.00 -13.42
C LEU A 20 -9.43 13.22 -11.94
N SER A 21 -10.10 14.31 -11.57
CA SER A 21 -10.45 14.62 -10.17
C SER A 21 -11.30 13.52 -9.51
N PRO A 22 -12.45 13.08 -10.07
CA PRO A 22 -13.19 11.96 -9.50
C PRO A 22 -12.43 10.63 -9.59
N ALA A 23 -11.64 10.40 -10.65
CA ALA A 23 -10.81 9.19 -10.76
C ALA A 23 -9.77 9.08 -9.63
N MET A 24 -9.18 10.20 -9.21
CA MET A 24 -8.27 10.25 -8.06
C MET A 24 -8.98 9.92 -6.75
N LEU A 25 -10.22 10.40 -6.55
CA LEU A 25 -11.03 10.05 -5.38
C LEU A 25 -11.36 8.56 -5.33
N VAL A 26 -11.77 7.98 -6.47
CA VAL A 26 -12.03 6.54 -6.59
C VAL A 26 -10.76 5.74 -6.28
N LEU A 27 -9.60 6.17 -6.79
CA LEU A 27 -8.33 5.53 -6.49
C LEU A 27 -8.02 5.58 -4.99
N VAL A 28 -8.20 6.73 -4.33
CA VAL A 28 -7.98 6.86 -2.87
C VAL A 28 -8.91 5.91 -2.11
N LEU A 29 -10.18 5.82 -2.51
CA LEU A 29 -11.13 4.88 -1.89
C LEU A 29 -10.66 3.43 -2.00
N VAL A 30 -10.20 3.01 -3.19
CA VAL A 30 -9.63 1.68 -3.40
C VAL A 30 -8.41 1.43 -2.51
N MET A 31 -7.51 2.41 -2.39
CA MET A 31 -6.33 2.30 -1.53
C MET A 31 -6.68 2.16 -0.04
N VAL A 32 -7.71 2.90 0.43
CA VAL A 32 -8.20 2.79 1.81
C VAL A 32 -8.80 1.40 2.07
N ILE A 33 -9.61 0.89 1.15
CA ILE A 33 -10.21 -0.45 1.24
C ILE A 33 -9.12 -1.53 1.28
N ASP A 34 -8.14 -1.45 0.38
CA ASP A 34 -7.01 -2.40 0.33
C ASP A 34 -6.22 -2.38 1.65
N GLY A 35 -5.89 -1.19 2.16
CA GLY A 35 -5.20 -1.03 3.45
C GLY A 35 -5.99 -1.61 4.62
N PHE A 36 -7.31 -1.43 4.64
CA PHE A 36 -8.18 -1.99 5.68
C PHE A 36 -8.25 -3.52 5.63
N ILE A 37 -8.45 -4.10 4.44
CA ILE A 37 -8.48 -5.55 4.25
C ILE A 37 -7.14 -6.17 4.65
N LEU A 38 -6.03 -5.55 4.22
CA LEU A 38 -4.69 -5.99 4.57
C LEU A 38 -4.44 -5.93 6.07
N GLY A 39 -4.81 -4.83 6.73
CA GLY A 39 -4.66 -4.68 8.17
C GLY A 39 -5.42 -5.76 8.94
N ARG A 40 -6.67 -6.04 8.57
CA ARG A 40 -7.48 -7.11 9.18
C ARG A 40 -6.83 -8.48 8.99
N LYS A 41 -6.31 -8.77 7.80
CA LYS A 41 -5.63 -10.03 7.49
C LYS A 41 -4.35 -10.20 8.31
N VAL A 42 -3.53 -9.16 8.43
CA VAL A 42 -2.27 -9.21 9.18
C VAL A 42 -2.52 -9.40 10.66
N ASN A 43 -3.48 -8.69 11.26
CA ASN A 43 -3.83 -8.87 12.67
C ASN A 43 -4.26 -10.32 12.94
N ARG A 44 -5.15 -10.87 12.12
CA ARG A 44 -5.59 -12.27 12.27
C ARG A 44 -4.42 -13.26 12.22
N LEU A 45 -3.47 -13.05 11.31
CA LEU A 45 -2.31 -13.93 11.17
C LEU A 45 -1.29 -13.72 12.29
N ALA A 46 -1.14 -12.50 12.79
CA ALA A 46 -0.29 -12.19 13.94
C ALA A 46 -0.81 -12.89 15.19
N ASP A 47 -2.11 -12.78 15.49
CA ASP A 47 -2.73 -13.41 16.66
C ASP A 47 -2.70 -14.95 16.58
N GLN A 48 -2.83 -15.52 15.38
CA GLN A 48 -2.68 -16.96 15.17
C GLN A 48 -1.25 -17.46 15.41
N LYS A 49 -0.26 -16.64 15.08
CA LYS A 49 1.16 -17.01 15.20
C LYS A 49 1.74 -16.69 16.58
N PHE A 50 1.24 -15.64 17.21
CA PHE A 50 1.71 -15.10 18.49
C PHE A 50 0.50 -14.94 19.43
N PRO A 51 0.13 -16.00 20.17
CA PRO A 51 -1.03 -15.98 21.06
C PRO A 51 -0.94 -14.92 22.16
N ASP A 52 0.27 -14.57 22.60
CA ASP A 52 0.53 -13.56 23.64
C ASP A 52 0.78 -12.15 23.06
N ASN A 53 0.31 -11.89 21.82
CA ASN A 53 0.48 -10.60 21.17
C ASN A 53 -0.24 -9.47 21.95
N THR A 54 0.51 -8.49 22.44
CA THR A 54 -0.02 -7.30 23.13
C THR A 54 -0.12 -6.07 22.22
N GLU A 55 0.30 -6.17 20.96
CA GLU A 55 0.31 -5.04 20.04
C GLU A 55 -1.10 -4.65 19.57
N THR A 56 -1.34 -3.35 19.44
CA THR A 56 -2.64 -2.86 18.97
C THR A 56 -2.83 -3.17 17.49
N GLY A 57 -3.98 -3.76 17.13
CA GLY A 57 -4.29 -4.08 15.74
C GLY A 57 -4.27 -2.89 14.78
N TRP A 58 -4.52 -1.66 15.27
CA TRP A 58 -4.36 -0.44 14.47
C TRP A 58 -2.90 -0.15 14.10
N LYS A 59 -1.97 -0.30 15.05
CA LYS A 59 -0.53 -0.08 14.82
C LYS A 59 0.00 -1.10 13.82
N LEU A 60 -0.31 -2.38 14.02
CA LEU A 60 0.07 -3.46 13.12
C LEU A 60 -0.54 -3.29 11.73
N GLY A 61 -1.82 -2.93 11.65
CA GLY A 61 -2.51 -2.69 10.38
C GLY A 61 -1.91 -1.53 9.59
N PHE A 62 -1.66 -0.38 10.24
CA PHE A 62 -1.04 0.78 9.60
C PHE A 62 0.41 0.50 9.18
N TYR A 63 1.17 -0.20 10.03
CA TYR A 63 2.52 -0.64 9.70
C TYR A 63 2.53 -1.57 8.48
N ALA A 64 1.64 -2.57 8.44
CA ALA A 64 1.51 -3.47 7.31
C ALA A 64 1.13 -2.75 6.01
N ALA A 65 0.13 -1.87 6.06
CA ALA A 65 -0.34 -1.09 4.91
C ALA A 65 0.77 -0.19 4.35
N SER A 66 1.49 0.53 5.23
CA SER A 66 2.59 1.40 4.81
C SER A 66 3.75 0.62 4.18
N ARG A 67 4.09 -0.57 4.70
CA ARG A 67 5.15 -1.43 4.15
C ARG A 67 4.74 -2.11 2.85
N ALA A 68 3.48 -2.52 2.72
CA ALA A 68 2.96 -3.12 1.48
C ALA A 68 2.96 -2.12 0.32
N SER A 69 2.66 -0.85 0.61
CA SER A 69 2.63 0.23 -0.38
C SER A 69 4.02 0.59 -0.94
N GLN A 70 5.10 0.27 -0.21
CA GLN A 70 6.46 0.50 -0.66
C GLN A 70 6.88 -0.53 -1.71
N LEU A 71 7.26 -0.06 -2.91
CA LEU A 71 7.92 -0.90 -3.92
C LEU A 71 9.17 -1.53 -3.32
N ARG A 72 9.36 -2.84 -3.56
CA ARG A 72 10.45 -3.64 -2.99
C ARG A 72 11.85 -3.01 -3.19
N ARG A 73 12.10 -2.42 -4.36
CA ARG A 73 13.38 -1.74 -4.69
C ARG A 73 13.61 -0.44 -3.90
N MET A 74 12.56 0.18 -3.38
CA MET A 74 12.60 1.45 -2.64
C MET A 74 12.67 1.25 -1.12
N ARG A 75 12.66 0.01 -0.63
CA ARG A 75 12.77 -0.29 0.80
C ARG A 75 14.22 -0.14 1.26
N ALA A 76 14.41 0.39 2.47
CA ALA A 76 15.71 0.48 3.13
C ALA A 76 15.81 -0.53 4.30
N PRO A 77 16.94 -1.23 4.47
CA PRO A 77 17.99 -1.46 3.47
C PRO A 77 17.43 -2.16 2.22
N LYS A 78 18.12 -2.01 1.07
CA LYS A 78 17.68 -2.67 -0.15
C LYS A 78 17.63 -4.20 0.07
N PRO A 79 16.68 -4.90 -0.54
CA PRO A 79 16.63 -6.36 -0.46
C PRO A 79 17.96 -6.96 -0.93
N GLN A 80 18.61 -7.75 -0.07
CA GLN A 80 19.91 -8.36 -0.35
C GLN A 80 19.80 -9.61 -1.23
N VAL A 81 18.63 -10.24 -1.24
CA VAL A 81 18.36 -11.47 -2.01
C VAL A 81 17.07 -11.34 -2.81
N GLU A 82 16.99 -12.09 -3.91
CA GLU A 82 15.77 -12.24 -4.69
C GLU A 82 14.67 -13.02 -3.96
N ARG A 83 13.41 -12.86 -4.41
CA ARG A 83 12.29 -13.56 -3.76
C ARG A 83 12.50 -15.07 -3.86
N GLY A 84 12.47 -15.75 -2.72
CA GLY A 84 12.63 -17.21 -2.64
C GLY A 84 14.08 -17.69 -2.70
N ALA A 85 15.05 -16.80 -2.84
CA ALA A 85 16.46 -17.17 -2.74
C ALA A 85 16.85 -17.46 -1.28
N PRO A 86 17.77 -18.42 -1.05
CA PRO A 86 18.30 -18.69 0.28
C PRO A 86 19.04 -17.45 0.80
N VAL A 87 18.85 -17.14 2.07
CA VAL A 87 19.65 -16.14 2.78
C VAL A 87 20.93 -16.84 3.23
N ALA A 88 22.09 -16.35 2.77
CA ALA A 88 23.39 -16.81 3.23
C ALA A 88 23.69 -16.31 4.64
#